data_AF-A0A963WHH4-F1
#
_entry.id   AF-A0A963WHH4-F1
#
_cell.length_a   1.000
_cell.length_b   1.000
_cell.length_c   1.000
_cell.angle_alpha   90.00
_cell.angle_beta   90.00
_cell.angle_gamma   90.00
#
_symmetry.space_group_name_H-M   'P 1'
#
loop_
_entity.id
_entity.type
_entity.pdbx_description
1 polymer ?
#
loop_
_entity_poly.entity_id
_entity_poly.type
_entity_poly.pdbx_seq_one_letter_code
_entity_poly.pdbx_strand_id
1 'polypeptide(L)'
;MSATKLYTPQVLGLATSLSSYPWDETLPLRSSARSKSCGSTIELALATDESGRIERVAVKSQACAIGQAAAAIFASAAKGRSAEEIGEASEAIEDWLAGRRERPDWPGLEAIDAARDYPARHGAILLAWNAARELLPSS
;
A
#
# COMPACT_ATOMS: atom_id res chain seq x y z
N MET A 1 -8.22 7.06 27.42
CA MET A 1 -7.55 6.85 26.13
C MET A 1 -7.81 8.09 25.28
N SER A 2 -6.80 8.90 25.03
CA SER A 2 -6.91 9.99 24.05
C SER A 2 -7.02 9.33 22.68
N ALA A 3 -8.12 9.53 21.96
CA ALA A 3 -8.24 9.02 20.60
C ALA A 3 -7.14 9.66 19.74
N THR A 4 -6.12 8.87 19.40
CA THR A 4 -5.03 9.32 18.52
C THR A 4 -5.64 9.81 17.21
N LYS A 5 -5.28 11.02 16.77
CA LYS A 5 -5.85 11.58 15.54
C LYS A 5 -5.40 10.76 14.34
N LEU A 6 -6.34 10.16 13.62
CA LEU A 6 -6.06 9.37 12.41
C LEU A 6 -5.56 10.23 11.24
N TYR A 7 -6.17 11.40 11.01
CA TYR A 7 -5.79 12.31 9.92
C TYR A 7 -4.86 13.40 10.42
N THR A 8 -3.58 13.04 10.58
CA THR A 8 -2.52 13.99 10.92
C THR A 8 -2.03 14.74 9.68
N PRO A 9 -1.36 15.90 9.83
CA PRO A 9 -0.69 16.56 8.71
C PRO A 9 0.28 15.65 7.94
N GLN A 10 0.95 14.73 8.65
CA GLN A 10 1.84 13.75 8.03
C GLN A 10 1.09 12.78 7.12
N VAL A 11 -0.04 12.22 7.57
CA VAL A 11 -0.89 11.35 6.74
C VAL A 11 -1.42 12.08 5.50
N LEU A 12 -1.88 13.32 5.67
CA LEU A 12 -2.40 14.11 4.55
C LEU A 12 -1.30 14.50 3.56
N GLY A 13 -0.09 14.78 4.05
CA GLY A 13 1.09 15.01 3.22
C GLY A 13 1.46 13.77 2.40
N LEU A 14 1.46 12.59 3.03
CA LEU A 14 1.68 11.32 2.33
C LEU A 14 0.62 11.04 1.27
N ALA A 15 -0.66 11.23 1.61
CA ALA A 15 -1.75 11.06 0.65
C ALA A 15 -1.57 11.94 -0.60
N THR A 16 -1.12 13.19 -0.40
CA THR A 16 -0.84 14.12 -1.51
C THR A 16 0.40 13.69 -2.31
N SER A 17 1.43 13.16 -1.64
CA SER A 17 2.66 12.69 -2.28
C SER A 17 2.46 11.53 -3.26
N LEU A 18 1.31 10.85 -3.21
CA LEU A 18 0.96 9.82 -4.19
C LEU A 18 1.00 10.34 -5.64
N SER A 19 0.83 11.65 -5.85
CA SER A 19 0.97 12.27 -7.18
C SER A 19 2.35 12.10 -7.81
N SER A 20 3.37 11.74 -7.02
CA SER A 20 4.72 11.39 -7.53
C SER A 20 4.76 10.06 -8.28
N TYR A 21 3.68 9.25 -8.21
CA TYR A 21 3.54 7.96 -8.90
C TYR A 21 2.36 8.01 -9.88
N PRO A 22 2.37 8.90 -10.89
CA PRO A 22 1.25 9.07 -11.79
C PRO A 22 0.96 7.79 -12.55
N TRP A 23 -0.31 7.62 -12.93
CA TRP A 23 -0.75 6.49 -13.75
C TRP A 23 0.03 6.42 -15.07
N ASP A 24 0.47 5.22 -15.45
CA ASP A 24 1.22 4.96 -16.67
C ASP A 24 0.68 3.71 -17.36
N GLU A 25 -0.08 3.93 -18.44
CA GLU A 25 -0.67 2.88 -19.28
C GLU A 25 0.35 2.16 -20.17
N THR A 26 1.64 2.48 -20.10
CA THR A 26 2.68 1.77 -20.84
C THR A 26 3.30 0.63 -20.03
N LEU A 27 3.11 0.60 -18.70
CA LEU A 27 3.66 -0.45 -17.85
C LEU A 27 2.97 -1.81 -18.12
N PRO A 28 3.71 -2.92 -18.20
CA PRO A 28 3.21 -4.19 -18.71
C PRO A 28 2.25 -4.92 -17.76
N LEU A 29 2.41 -4.74 -16.45
CA LEU A 29 1.62 -5.43 -15.42
C LEU A 29 0.58 -4.46 -14.84
N ARG A 30 -0.71 -4.82 -14.82
CA ARG A 30 -1.80 -3.97 -14.29
C ARG A 30 -2.88 -4.77 -13.57
N SER A 31 -3.22 -4.35 -12.36
CA SER A 31 -4.25 -4.98 -11.52
C SER A 31 -5.01 -3.91 -10.74
N SER A 32 -6.10 -4.32 -10.10
CA SER A 32 -6.87 -3.43 -9.24
C SER A 32 -7.37 -4.16 -8.00
N ALA A 33 -7.22 -3.54 -6.84
CA ALA A 33 -7.77 -4.04 -5.59
C ALA A 33 -8.89 -3.13 -5.09
N ARG A 34 -9.92 -3.74 -4.48
CA ARG A 34 -11.06 -3.02 -3.90
C ARG A 34 -11.32 -3.45 -2.46
N SER A 35 -11.50 -2.46 -1.58
CA SER A 35 -11.87 -2.68 -0.18
C SER A 35 -13.39 -2.83 -0.06
N LYS A 36 -13.84 -3.97 0.47
CA LYS A 36 -15.27 -4.20 0.73
C LYS A 36 -15.81 -3.36 1.88
N SER A 37 -14.97 -2.93 2.82
CA SER A 37 -15.41 -2.21 4.02
C SER A 37 -15.77 -0.73 3.75
N CYS A 38 -15.13 -0.12 2.76
CA CYS A 38 -15.25 1.32 2.51
C CYS A 38 -15.38 1.69 1.02
N GLY A 39 -15.41 0.69 0.12
CA GLY A 39 -15.55 0.90 -1.32
C GLY A 39 -14.32 1.49 -2.01
N SER A 40 -13.23 1.75 -1.29
CA SER A 40 -11.99 2.29 -1.86
C SER A 40 -11.37 1.33 -2.88
N THR A 41 -10.80 1.89 -3.95
CA THR A 41 -10.15 1.13 -5.03
C THR A 41 -8.77 1.71 -5.31
N ILE A 42 -7.80 0.84 -5.61
CA ILE A 42 -6.50 1.21 -6.18
C ILE A 42 -6.28 0.37 -7.43
N GLU A 43 -5.92 1.03 -8.52
CA GLU A 43 -5.30 0.41 -9.70
C GLU A 43 -3.79 0.59 -9.58
N LEU A 44 -3.06 -0.50 -9.79
CA LEU A 44 -1.60 -0.52 -9.73
C LEU A 44 -1.07 -0.98 -11.08
N ALA A 45 -0.03 -0.30 -11.58
CA ALA A 45 0.71 -0.73 -12.74
C ALA A 45 2.20 -0.84 -12.39
N LEU A 46 2.85 -1.92 -12.84
CA LEU A 46 4.24 -2.25 -12.52
C LEU A 46 5.04 -2.62 -13.77
N ALA A 47 6.34 -2.36 -13.73
CA ALA A 47 7.34 -3.06 -14.53
C ALA A 47 8.35 -3.72 -13.60
N THR A 48 8.86 -4.88 -13.98
CA THR A 48 9.91 -5.59 -13.27
C THR A 48 11.20 -5.61 -14.09
N ASP A 49 12.34 -5.69 -13.41
CA ASP A 49 13.62 -5.99 -14.04
C ASP A 49 13.71 -7.47 -14.48
N GLU A 50 14.85 -7.84 -15.08
CA GLU A 50 15.14 -9.21 -15.55
C GLU A 50 15.14 -10.24 -14.41
N SER A 51 15.33 -9.81 -13.15
CA SER A 51 15.30 -10.67 -11.96
C SER A 51 13.90 -10.75 -11.33
N GLY A 52 12.88 -10.15 -11.97
CA GLY A 52 11.51 -10.14 -11.46
C GLY A 52 11.28 -9.16 -10.29
N ARG A 53 12.20 -8.22 -10.04
CA ARG A 53 12.06 -7.21 -8.99
C ARG A 53 11.40 -5.95 -9.54
N ILE A 54 10.61 -5.27 -8.73
CA ILE A 54 9.88 -4.06 -9.16
C ILE A 54 10.87 -2.96 -9.57
N GLU A 55 10.78 -2.46 -10.80
CA GLU A 55 11.59 -1.34 -11.29
C GLU A 55 10.81 -0.02 -11.31
N ARG A 56 9.53 -0.10 -11.72
CA ARG A 56 8.64 1.06 -11.87
C ARG A 56 7.27 0.79 -11.27
N VAL A 57 6.66 1.83 -10.71
CA VAL A 57 5.34 1.81 -10.09
C VAL A 57 4.53 3.01 -10.57
N ALA A 58 3.28 2.76 -10.94
CA ALA A 58 2.29 3.78 -11.22
C ALA A 58 1.00 3.45 -10.48
N VAL A 59 0.37 4.46 -9.88
CA VAL A 59 -0.81 4.28 -9.02
C VAL A 59 -1.94 5.18 -9.49
N LYS A 60 -3.14 4.61 -9.61
CA LYS A 60 -4.38 5.38 -9.76
C LYS A 60 -5.30 5.01 -8.61
N SER A 61 -5.67 6.01 -7.80
CA SER A 61 -6.36 5.79 -6.54
C SER A 61 -7.73 6.45 -6.50
N GLN A 62 -8.72 5.67 -6.07
CA GLN A 62 -10.02 6.12 -5.60
C GLN A 62 -10.21 5.65 -4.15
N ALA A 63 -9.27 6.02 -3.28
CA ALA A 63 -9.28 5.67 -1.86
C ALA A 63 -9.39 6.92 -0.97
N CYS A 64 -9.77 6.72 0.29
CA CYS A 64 -9.68 7.78 1.31
C CYS A 64 -8.21 8.16 1.59
N ALA A 65 -7.97 9.26 2.30
CA ALA A 65 -6.61 9.74 2.54
C ALA A 65 -5.70 8.73 3.27
N ILE A 66 -6.24 7.84 4.13
CA ILE A 66 -5.46 6.75 4.71
C ILE A 66 -5.02 5.73 3.66
N GLY A 67 -5.93 5.35 2.75
CA GLY A 67 -5.59 4.44 1.66
C GLY A 67 -4.60 5.05 0.68
N GLN A 68 -4.73 6.35 0.37
CA GLN A 68 -3.78 7.09 -0.45
C GLN A 68 -2.41 7.20 0.22
N ALA A 69 -2.36 7.49 1.52
CA ALA A 69 -1.11 7.53 2.29
C ALA A 69 -0.43 6.16 2.32
N ALA A 70 -1.19 5.08 2.56
CA ALA A 70 -0.66 3.71 2.52
C ALA A 70 -0.14 3.33 1.12
N ALA A 71 -0.83 3.75 0.05
CA ALA A 71 -0.37 3.54 -1.32
C ALA A 71 0.93 4.30 -1.62
N ALA A 72 1.08 5.52 -1.10
CA ALA A 72 2.30 6.31 -1.25
C ALA A 72 3.48 5.66 -0.51
N ILE A 73 3.23 5.16 0.71
CA ILE A 73 4.19 4.38 1.50
C ILE A 73 4.64 3.13 0.72
N PHE A 74 3.69 2.38 0.17
CA PHE A 74 3.99 1.24 -0.71
C PHE A 74 4.88 1.66 -1.88
N ALA A 75 4.44 2.63 -2.69
CA ALA A 75 5.13 3.01 -3.91
C ALA A 75 6.56 3.53 -3.66
N SER A 76 6.78 4.21 -2.53
CA SER A 76 8.10 4.74 -2.15
C SER A 76 9.14 3.69 -1.79
N ALA A 77 8.73 2.50 -1.36
CA ALA A 77 9.62 1.44 -0.91
C ALA A 77 9.51 0.15 -1.75
N ALA A 78 8.63 0.12 -2.76
CA ALA A 78 8.41 -1.04 -3.61
C ALA A 78 9.56 -1.32 -4.58
N LYS A 79 10.27 -0.29 -5.07
CA LYS A 79 11.37 -0.47 -6.02
C LYS A 79 12.44 -1.41 -5.45
N GLY A 80 12.82 -2.41 -6.24
CA GLY A 80 13.81 -3.42 -5.89
C GLY A 80 13.26 -4.63 -5.13
N ARG A 81 11.98 -4.63 -4.71
CA ARG A 81 11.37 -5.75 -3.98
C ARG A 81 10.92 -6.86 -4.93
N SER A 82 11.06 -8.11 -4.49
CA SER A 82 10.54 -9.30 -5.19
C SER A 82 9.08 -9.61 -4.82
N ALA A 83 8.49 -10.59 -5.51
CA ALA A 83 7.15 -11.09 -5.22
C ALA A 83 7.02 -11.58 -3.77
N GLU A 84 8.02 -12.32 -3.29
CA GLU A 84 8.08 -12.88 -1.94
C GLU A 84 8.11 -11.77 -0.89
N GLU A 85 8.98 -10.77 -1.04
CA GLU A 85 9.07 -9.65 -0.10
C GLU A 85 7.76 -8.86 -0.01
N ILE A 86 7.05 -8.71 -1.13
CA ILE A 86 5.74 -8.05 -1.19
C ILE A 86 4.67 -8.89 -0.50
N GLY A 87 4.69 -10.21 -0.69
CA GLY A 87 3.81 -11.16 -0.01
C GLY A 87 4.02 -11.14 1.50
N GLU A 88 5.26 -11.29 1.94
CA GLU A 88 5.65 -11.26 3.35
C GLU A 88 5.26 -9.93 4.02
N ALA A 89 5.50 -8.80 3.34
CA ALA A 89 5.10 -7.49 3.83
C ALA A 89 3.57 -7.38 3.94
N SER A 90 2.82 -7.84 2.94
CA SER A 90 1.36 -7.83 2.95
C SER A 90 0.79 -8.60 4.15
N GLU A 91 1.30 -9.81 4.39
CA GLU A 91 0.86 -10.67 5.50
C GLU A 91 1.23 -10.05 6.85
N ALA A 92 2.46 -9.53 6.98
CA ALA A 92 2.90 -8.88 8.20
C ALA A 92 2.12 -7.59 8.50
N ILE A 93 1.72 -6.81 7.49
CA ILE A 93 0.85 -5.63 7.66
C ILE A 93 -0.54 -6.07 8.11
N GLU A 94 -1.11 -7.12 7.53
CA GLU A 94 -2.41 -7.65 7.94
C GLU A 94 -2.40 -8.12 9.40
N ASP A 95 -1.36 -8.86 9.80
CA ASP A 95 -1.17 -9.30 11.19
C ASP A 95 -0.97 -8.14 12.16
N TRP A 96 -0.20 -7.13 11.76
CA TRP A 96 0.00 -5.92 12.54
C TRP A 96 -1.30 -5.15 12.75
N LEU A 97 -2.10 -4.94 11.70
CA LEU A 97 -3.40 -4.28 11.77
C LEU A 97 -4.39 -5.07 12.63
N ALA A 98 -4.36 -6.41 12.56
CA ALA A 98 -5.14 -7.28 13.42
C ALA A 98 -4.61 -7.38 14.86
N GLY A 99 -3.49 -6.72 15.17
CA GLY A 99 -2.86 -6.72 16.49
C GLY A 99 -2.21 -8.04 16.89
N ARG A 100 -1.91 -8.92 15.92
CA ARG A 100 -1.24 -10.20 16.12
C ARG A 100 0.28 -10.09 16.11
N ARG A 101 0.82 -9.01 15.52
CA ARG A 101 2.27 -8.77 15.40
C ARG A 101 2.61 -7.28 15.61
N GLU A 102 3.88 -7.02 15.90
CA GLU A 102 4.46 -5.68 15.78
C GLU A 102 4.49 -5.19 14.32
N ARG A 103 4.67 -3.88 14.15
CA ARG A 103 4.73 -3.24 12.83
C ARG A 103 5.88 -3.85 12.01
N PRO A 104 5.63 -4.26 10.75
CA PRO A 104 6.70 -4.74 9.89
C PRO A 104 7.66 -3.61 9.51
N ASP A 105 8.88 -4.00 9.16
CA ASP A 105 9.92 -3.08 8.69
C ASP A 105 9.69 -2.69 7.21
N TRP A 106 8.60 -1.96 6.97
CA TRP A 106 8.35 -1.29 5.70
C TRP A 106 8.47 0.23 5.91
N PRO A 107 9.43 0.90 5.25
CA PRO A 107 9.69 2.32 5.49
C PRO A 107 8.45 3.20 5.35
N GLY A 108 8.18 4.06 6.35
CA GLY A 108 7.07 5.01 6.35
C GLY A 108 5.77 4.50 6.98
N LEU A 109 5.66 3.21 7.33
CA LEU A 109 4.45 2.69 7.99
C LEU A 109 4.16 3.35 9.35
N GLU A 110 5.16 3.88 10.05
CA GLU A 110 4.99 4.58 11.34
C GLU A 110 4.00 5.75 11.23
N ALA A 111 3.94 6.38 10.05
CA ALA A 111 3.08 7.52 9.81
C ALA A 111 1.59 7.18 9.93
N ILE A 112 1.23 5.89 9.82
CA ILE A 112 -0.13 5.39 9.91
C ILE A 112 -0.35 4.47 11.12
N ASP A 113 0.52 4.51 12.14
CA ASP A 113 0.40 3.67 13.35
C ASP A 113 -0.98 3.76 14.00
N ALA A 114 -1.53 4.97 14.06
CA ALA A 114 -2.86 5.24 14.63
C ALA A 114 -3.96 4.44 13.92
N ALA A 115 -3.79 4.05 12.66
CA ALA A 115 -4.81 3.36 11.87
C ALA A 115 -5.08 1.93 12.35
N ARG A 116 -4.19 1.35 13.16
CA ARG A 116 -4.41 0.05 13.82
C ARG A 116 -5.69 0.06 14.66
N ASP A 117 -5.99 1.18 15.33
CA ASP A 117 -7.21 1.33 16.15
C ASP A 117 -8.49 1.59 15.33
N TYR A 118 -8.41 1.56 13.99
CA TYR A 118 -9.53 1.84 13.08
C TYR A 118 -9.79 0.69 12.10
N PRO A 119 -10.42 -0.42 12.53
CA PRO A 119 -10.66 -1.61 11.69
C PRO A 119 -11.36 -1.35 10.37
N ALA A 120 -12.27 -0.37 10.33
CA ALA A 120 -12.94 0.05 9.10
C ALA A 120 -11.99 0.54 7.98
N ARG A 121 -10.76 0.93 8.35
CA ARG A 121 -9.72 1.45 7.44
C ARG A 121 -8.69 0.42 7.04
N HIS A 122 -8.58 -0.72 7.74
CA HIS A 122 -7.56 -1.74 7.47
C HIS A 122 -7.59 -2.22 6.01
N GLY A 123 -8.78 -2.50 5.49
CA GLY A 123 -8.94 -2.92 4.09
C GLY A 123 -8.45 -1.89 3.06
N ALA A 124 -8.43 -0.60 3.39
CA ALA A 124 -7.89 0.43 2.50
C ALA A 124 -6.36 0.51 2.53
N ILE A 125 -5.73 0.14 3.66
CA ILE A 125 -4.27 0.15 3.83
C ILE A 125 -3.63 -0.96 2.98
N LEU A 126 -4.26 -2.13 2.93
CA LEU A 126 -3.73 -3.30 2.21
C LEU A 126 -3.89 -3.24 0.69
N LEU A 127 -4.60 -2.25 0.12
CA LEU A 127 -4.97 -2.26 -1.30
C LEU A 127 -3.76 -2.31 -2.25
N ALA A 128 -2.72 -1.52 -1.98
CA ALA A 128 -1.54 -1.47 -2.85
C ALA A 128 -0.77 -2.81 -2.84
N TRP A 129 -0.60 -3.42 -1.66
CA TRP A 129 0.02 -4.74 -1.52
C TRP A 129 -0.82 -5.85 -2.18
N ASN A 130 -2.14 -5.84 -1.98
CA ASN A 130 -3.04 -6.81 -2.61
C ASN A 130 -2.98 -6.73 -4.13
N ALA A 131 -3.03 -5.52 -4.69
CA ALA A 131 -2.89 -5.31 -6.13
C ALA A 131 -1.51 -5.80 -6.63
N ALA A 132 -0.43 -5.54 -5.91
CA ALA A 132 0.91 -6.01 -6.28
C ALA A 132 1.04 -7.53 -6.26
N ARG A 133 0.44 -8.22 -5.28
CA ARG A 133 0.43 -9.69 -5.20
C ARG A 133 -0.29 -10.36 -6.37
N GLU A 134 -1.32 -9.70 -6.92
CA GLU A 134 -2.00 -10.19 -8.12
C GLU A 134 -1.14 -10.04 -9.39
N LEU A 135 -0.16 -9.12 -9.38
CA LEU A 135 0.72 -8.83 -10.51
C LEU A 135 1.98 -9.68 -10.55
N LEU A 136 2.53 -9.94 -9.37
CA LEU A 136 3.81 -10.59 -9.24
C LEU A 136 3.58 -12.11 -9.12
N PRO A 137 4.17 -12.92 -10.02
CA PRO A 137 4.02 -14.37 -9.95
C PRO A 137 4.56 -14.88 -8.60
N SER A 138 3.82 -15.76 -7.94
CA SER A 138 4.34 -16.51 -6.80
C SER A 138 5.32 -17.55 -7.33
N SER A 139 6.58 -17.50 -6.88
CA SER A 139 7.61 -18.50 -7.21
C SER A 139 7.26 -19.89 -6.69
#